data_AF-A0A914NRA6-F1
#
_entry.id   AF-A0A914NRA6-F1
#
_cell.length_a   1.000
_cell.length_b   1.000
_cell.length_c   1.000
_cell.angle_alpha   90.00
_cell.angle_beta   90.00
_cell.angle_gamma   90.00
#
_symmetry.space_group_name_H-M   'P 1'
#
loop_
_entity.id
_entity.type
_entity.pdbx_description
1 polymer ?
#
loop_
_entity_poly.entity_id
_entity_poly.type
_entity_poly.pdbx_seq_one_letter_code
_entity_poly.pdbx_strand_id
1 'polypeptide(L)'
;MSAEDKICDNIFKYIESNKNLWIERLREAVAIPSVSATAEHRQDVFKMIEWTEKMMTKLGISCKQIENSTQTLPDGTTIPLPPVIFGTLGNDKNKKT
;
A
#
# COMPACT_ATOMS: atom_id res chain seq x y z
N MET A 1 -7.11 -32.02 -14.63
CA MET A 1 -6.99 -30.76 -13.89
C MET A 1 -8.23 -30.55 -13.06
N SER A 2 -8.03 -30.42 -11.75
CA SER A 2 -9.06 -30.07 -10.77
C SER A 2 -9.64 -28.67 -11.06
N ALA A 3 -10.75 -28.32 -10.40
CA ALA A 3 -11.30 -26.96 -10.49
C ALA A 3 -10.32 -25.91 -9.93
N GLU A 4 -9.54 -26.29 -8.92
CA GLU A 4 -8.54 -25.44 -8.28
C GLU A 4 -7.35 -25.18 -9.22
N ASP A 5 -6.89 -26.21 -9.94
CA ASP A 5 -5.80 -26.07 -10.92
C ASP A 5 -6.18 -25.05 -12.01
N LYS A 6 -7.43 -25.08 -12.47
CA LYS A 6 -7.93 -24.14 -13.48
C LYS A 6 -7.98 -22.69 -12.96
N ILE A 7 -8.28 -22.49 -11.68
CA ILE A 7 -8.29 -21.15 -11.08
C ILE A 7 -6.87 -20.61 -11.01
N CYS A 8 -5.92 -21.40 -10.51
CA CYS A 8 -4.52 -21.01 -10.44
C CYS A 8 -3.94 -20.68 -11.82
N ASP A 9 -4.23 -21.51 -12.83
CA ASP A 9 -3.79 -21.26 -14.20
C ASP A 9 -4.29 -19.92 -14.76
N ASN A 10 -5.54 -19.58 -14.49
CA ASN A 10 -6.11 -18.30 -14.93
C ASN A 10 -5.44 -17.11 -14.22
N ILE A 11 -5.18 -17.24 -12.92
CA ILE A 11 -4.47 -16.21 -12.14
C ILE A 11 -3.06 -16.02 -12.69
N PHE A 12 -2.30 -17.10 -12.91
CA PHE A 12 -0.93 -17.02 -13.42
C PHE A 12 -0.87 -16.42 -14.82
N LYS A 13 -1.77 -16.82 -15.72
CA LYS A 13 -1.88 -16.20 -17.05
C LYS A 13 -2.17 -14.72 -16.97
N TYR A 14 -3.07 -14.30 -16.07
CA TYR A 14 -3.37 -12.88 -15.88
C TYR A 14 -2.17 -12.11 -15.36
N ILE A 15 -1.46 -12.64 -14.37
CA ILE A 15 -0.25 -12.01 -13.81
C ILE A 15 0.79 -11.82 -14.90
N GLU A 16 1.11 -12.86 -15.67
CA GLU A 16 2.15 -12.79 -16.69
C GLU A 16 1.76 -11.86 -17.85
N SER A 17 0.51 -11.94 -18.31
CA SER A 17 0.02 -11.07 -19.39
C SER A 17 0.01 -9.58 -19.02
N ASN A 18 -0.03 -9.27 -17.73
CA ASN A 18 -0.05 -7.89 -17.21
C ASN A 18 1.31 -7.46 -16.60
N LYS A 19 2.40 -8.17 -16.87
CA LYS A 19 3.72 -7.88 -16.29
C LYS A 19 4.14 -6.41 -16.41
N ASN A 20 3.93 -5.79 -17.57
CA ASN A 20 4.27 -4.39 -17.81
C ASN A 20 3.49 -3.44 -16.89
N LEU A 21 2.21 -3.74 -16.61
CA LEU A 21 1.40 -2.97 -15.66
C LEU A 21 1.98 -3.04 -14.24
N TRP A 22 2.46 -4.21 -13.81
CA TRP A 22 3.05 -4.38 -12.48
C TRP A 22 4.40 -3.66 -12.36
N ILE A 23 5.23 -3.73 -13.40
CA ILE A 23 6.51 -3.00 -13.46
C ILE A 23 6.26 -1.50 -13.40
N GLU A 24 5.29 -1.00 -14.17
CA GLU A 24 4.97 0.44 -14.19
C GLU A 24 4.45 0.92 -12.84
N ARG A 25 3.57 0.14 -12.20
CA ARG A 25 3.10 0.44 -10.84
C ARG A 25 4.25 0.46 -9.82
N LEU A 26 5.20 -0.46 -9.93
CA LEU A 26 6.39 -0.46 -9.07
C LEU A 26 7.26 0.77 -9.35
N ARG A 27 7.44 1.14 -10.62
CA ARG A 27 8.17 2.34 -11.03
C ARG A 27 7.57 3.60 -10.42
N GLU A 28 6.25 3.75 -10.46
CA GLU A 28 5.53 4.87 -9.84
C GLU A 28 5.77 4.93 -8.33
N ALA A 29 5.67 3.80 -7.62
CA ALA A 29 5.90 3.75 -6.18
C ALA A 29 7.36 4.11 -5.83
N VAL A 30 8.33 3.48 -6.49
CA VAL A 30 9.77 3.69 -6.23
C VAL A 30 10.21 5.13 -6.55
N ALA A 31 9.52 5.81 -7.47
CA ALA A 31 9.80 7.23 -7.75
C ALA A 31 9.46 8.16 -6.58
N ILE A 32 8.70 7.71 -5.58
CA ILE A 32 8.46 8.45 -4.34
C ILE A 32 9.59 8.12 -3.34
N PRO A 33 10.49 9.07 -3.03
CA PRO A 33 11.65 8.80 -2.17
C PRO A 33 11.25 8.80 -0.69
N SER A 34 10.41 7.84 -0.29
CA SER A 34 9.85 7.72 1.07
C SER A 34 10.87 7.19 2.09
N VAL A 35 11.98 7.91 2.27
CA VAL A 35 13.08 7.54 3.19
C VAL A 35 12.76 8.04 4.59
N SER A 36 12.30 7.15 5.47
CA SER A 36 11.89 7.52 6.83
C SER A 36 13.04 7.89 7.77
N ALA A 37 14.27 7.47 7.45
CA ALA A 37 15.47 7.72 8.26
C ALA A 37 15.92 9.20 8.25
N THR A 38 15.45 10.00 7.28
CA THR A 38 15.86 11.40 7.07
C THR A 38 14.66 12.32 7.17
N ALA A 39 14.74 13.37 8.00
CA ALA A 39 13.64 14.30 8.24
C ALA A 39 13.17 15.04 6.98
N GLU A 40 14.08 15.35 6.05
CA GLU A 40 13.79 16.04 4.78
C GLU A 40 12.78 15.28 3.91
N HIS A 41 12.86 13.95 3.91
CA HIS A 41 11.95 13.08 3.17
C HIS A 41 10.64 12.79 3.89
N ARG A 42 10.37 13.42 5.05
CA ARG A 42 9.16 13.16 5.83
C ARG A 42 7.91 13.31 4.97
N GLN A 43 7.80 14.39 4.20
CA GLN A 43 6.65 14.63 3.32
C GLN A 43 6.52 13.59 2.20
N ASP A 44 7.62 12.99 1.75
CA ASP A 44 7.56 11.92 0.74
C ASP A 44 6.99 10.63 1.32
N VAL A 45 7.18 10.37 2.62
CA VAL A 45 6.52 9.24 3.30
C VAL A 45 5.00 9.45 3.39
N PHE A 46 4.54 10.68 3.66
CA PHE A 46 3.10 11.01 3.59
C PHE A 46 2.53 10.79 2.19
N LYS A 47 3.24 11.27 1.15
CA LYS A 47 2.83 11.04 -0.26
C LYS A 47 2.75 9.56 -0.60
N MET A 48 3.68 8.73 -0.11
CA MET A 48 3.67 7.29 -0.34
C MET A 48 2.44 6.62 0.30
N ILE A 49 2.03 7.07 1.49
CA ILE A 49 0.82 6.58 2.15
C ILE A 49 -0.42 6.96 1.34
N GLU A 50 -0.55 8.21 0.90
CA GLU A 50 -1.66 8.64 0.06
C GLU A 50 -1.71 7.89 -1.28
N TRP A 51 -0.56 7.65 -1.90
CA TRP A 51 -0.47 6.85 -3.12
C TRP A 51 -0.94 5.42 -2.87
N THR A 52 -0.50 4.80 -1.76
CA THR A 52 -0.88 3.45 -1.38
C THR A 52 -2.39 3.34 -1.12
N GLU A 53 -2.97 4.28 -0.37
CA GLU A 53 -4.41 4.32 -0.14
C GLU A 53 -5.20 4.42 -1.44
N LYS A 54 -4.79 5.32 -2.36
CA LYS A 54 -5.42 5.44 -3.69
C LYS A 54 -5.38 4.12 -4.45
N MET A 55 -4.27 3.38 -4.40
CA MET A 55 -4.15 2.08 -5.05
C MET A 55 -5.04 1.02 -4.41
N MET A 56 -5.12 1.00 -3.07
CA MET A 56 -5.99 0.09 -2.33
C MET A 56 -7.48 0.37 -2.60
N THR A 57 -7.89 1.63 -2.57
CA THR A 57 -9.28 2.02 -2.86
C THR A 57 -9.70 1.66 -4.29
N LYS A 58 -8.81 1.81 -5.27
CA LYS A 58 -9.07 1.35 -6.66
C LYS A 58 -9.34 -0.15 -6.77
N LEU A 59 -8.83 -0.95 -5.83
CA LEU A 59 -9.08 -2.40 -5.76
C LEU A 59 -10.34 -2.75 -4.93
N GLY A 60 -11.11 -1.76 -4.49
CA GLY A 60 -12.31 -1.95 -3.67
C GLY A 60 -12.01 -2.19 -2.19
N ILE A 61 -10.79 -1.88 -1.72
CA ILE A 61 -10.43 -1.97 -0.31
C ILE A 61 -10.96 -0.73 0.41
N SER A 62 -11.68 -0.93 1.51
CA SER A 62 -12.04 0.16 2.41
C SER A 62 -10.81 0.56 3.22
N CYS A 63 -10.35 1.80 3.06
CA CYS A 63 -9.15 2.31 3.72
C CYS A 63 -9.48 3.35 4.79
N LYS A 64 -8.63 3.41 5.82
CA LYS A 64 -8.58 4.50 6.80
C LYS A 64 -7.13 4.80 7.13
N GLN A 65 -6.72 6.05 7.02
CA GLN A 65 -5.48 6.53 7.59
C GLN A 65 -5.72 6.91 9.06
N ILE A 66 -4.98 6.29 9.97
CA ILE A 66 -5.01 6.60 11.40
C ILE A 66 -3.79 7.43 11.73
N GLU A 67 -4.03 8.62 12.28
CA GLU A 67 -2.98 9.54 12.69
C GLU A 67 -2.05 8.88 13.71
N ASN A 68 -0.76 9.16 13.55
CA ASN A 68 0.29 8.60 14.37
C ASN A 68 0.85 9.67 15.32
N SER A 69 1.65 9.27 16.29
CA SER A 69 2.28 10.20 17.23
C SER A 69 3.38 11.04 16.56
N THR A 70 4.07 11.86 17.33
CA THR A 70 5.24 12.61 16.86
C THR A 70 6.55 11.88 17.18
N GLN A 71 7.58 12.13 16.38
CA GLN A 71 8.95 11.66 16.63
C GLN A 71 9.84 12.82 17.04
N THR A 72 10.58 12.65 18.14
CA THR A 72 11.66 13.58 18.55
C THR A 72 12.97 13.15 17.89
N LEU A 73 13.62 14.09 17.20
CA LEU A 73 14.91 13.91 16.54
C LEU A 73 16.08 14.07 17.54
N PRO A 74 17.30 13.63 17.17
CA PRO A 74 18.48 13.79 18.03
C PRO A 74 18.82 15.24 18.40
N ASP A 75 18.39 16.22 17.60
CA ASP A 75 18.55 17.65 17.85
C ASP A 75 17.46 18.25 18.77
N GLY A 76 16.52 17.42 19.25
CA GLY A 76 15.41 17.82 20.11
C GLY A 76 14.18 18.37 19.36
N THR A 77 14.23 18.51 18.04
CA THR A 77 13.05 18.92 17.26
C THR A 77 12.04 17.79 17.16
N THR A 78 10.76 18.13 17.05
CA THR A 78 9.67 17.15 16.98
C THR A 78 8.93 17.28 15.65
N ILE A 79 8.74 16.15 14.97
CA ILE A 79 8.07 16.07 13.66
C ILE A 79 6.98 15.00 13.65
N PRO A 80 5.86 15.20 12.94
CA PRO A 80 4.73 14.27 12.94
C PRO A 80 5.11 12.96 12.24
N LEU A 81 4.81 11.82 12.85
CA LEU A 81 4.98 10.54 12.15
C LEU A 81 3.92 10.42 11.05
N PRO A 82 4.28 9.76 9.93
CA PRO A 82 3.31 9.43 8.91
C PRO A 82 2.18 8.53 9.47
N PRO A 83 0.94 8.68 9.01
CA PRO A 83 -0.19 7.88 9.48
C PRO A 83 -0.06 6.41 9.11
N VAL A 84 -0.83 5.55 9.78
CA VAL A 84 -0.89 4.11 9.48
C VAL A 84 -2.15 3.83 8.66
N ILE A 85 -2.00 3.16 7.52
CA ILE A 85 -3.14 2.76 6.68
C ILE A 85 -3.70 1.44 7.19
N PHE A 86 -5.00 1.44 7.50
CA PHE A 86 -5.78 0.24 7.77
C PHE A 86 -6.66 -0.03 6.55
N GLY A 87 -6.58 -1.26 6.02
CA GLY A 87 -7.38 -1.69 4.86
C GLY A 87 -8.24 -2.90 5.19
N THR A 88 -9.48 -2.91 4.71
CA THR A 88 -10.38 -4.06 4.79
C THR A 88 -10.87 -4.43 3.39
N LEU A 89 -10.55 -5.64 2.94
CA LEU A 89 -10.98 -6.17 1.64
C LEU A 89 -12.04 -7.26 1.85
N GLY A 90 -13.26 -6.98 1.41
CA GLY A 90 -14.41 -7.84 1.62
C GLY A 90 -15.06 -7.66 3.00
N ASN A 91 -16.38 -7.83 3.05
CA ASN A 91 -17.19 -7.75 4.27
C ASN A 91 -18.34 -8.76 4.19
N ASP A 92 -18.02 -9.99 3.77
CA ASP A 92 -19.00 -11.06 3.66
C ASP A 92 -19.34 -11.60 5.05
N LYS A 93 -20.55 -11.26 5.54
CA LYS A 93 -21.06 -11.67 6.85
C LYS A 93 -21.26 -13.19 6.97
N ASN A 94 -21.30 -13.92 5.85
CA ASN A 94 -21.45 -15.37 5.83
C ASN A 94 -20.10 -16.09 5.83
N LYS A 95 -19.00 -15.36 5.63
CA LYS A 95 -17.66 -15.92 5.74
C LYS A 95 -17.36 -16.16 7.22
N LYS A 96 -17.01 -17.40 7.58
CA LYS A 96 -16.59 -17.72 8.95
C LYS A 96 -15.38 -16.85 9.33
N THR A 97 -15.54 -16.08 10.40
CA THR A 97 -14.47 -15.30 11.06
C THR A 97 -13.57 -16.19 11.88
#